data_AF-A0A0H5Q369-F1
#
_entry.id   AF-A0A0H5Q369-F1
#
_cell.length_a   1.000
_cell.length_b   1.000
_cell.length_c   1.000
_cell.angle_alpha   90.00
_cell.angle_beta   90.00
_cell.angle_gamma   90.00
#
_symmetry.space_group_name_H-M   'P 1'
#
loop_
_entity.id
_entity.type
_entity.pdbx_description
1 polymer ?
#
loop_
_entity_poly.entity_id
_entity_poly.type
_entity_poly.pdbx_seq_one_letter_code
_entity_poly.pdbx_strand_id
1 'polypeptide(L)'
;MADLLQLPDRRYSVIYADPPWAYGQGGKGKSSHGIARQHYDTMTTAEICAMPIRSICAEDGDACFMWATFPNIAEAIKVMEAWGFTYKTAAFVWVKKNAKNGGNFWGMGAYTRANADA
;
A
#
# COMPACT_ATOMS: atom_id res chain seq x y z
N MET A 1 3.34 10.02 17.04
CA MET A 1 3.37 10.56 15.67
C MET A 1 4.64 9.99 15.07
N ALA A 2 4.53 9.08 14.10
CA ALA A 2 5.73 8.53 13.46
C ALA A 2 6.54 9.70 12.90
N ASP A 3 7.85 9.69 13.14
CA ASP A 3 8.79 10.66 12.62
C ASP A 3 8.88 10.43 11.10
N LEU A 4 7.89 10.95 10.37
CA LEU A 4 7.81 10.82 8.92
C LEU A 4 8.99 11.59 8.35
N LEU A 5 9.90 10.86 7.69
CA LEU A 5 11.03 11.43 6.98
C LEU A 5 10.58 12.65 6.17
N GLN A 6 11.31 13.76 6.32
CA GLN A 6 11.05 14.96 5.53
C GLN A 6 11.05 14.61 4.05
N LEU A 7 10.02 15.04 3.32
CA LEU A 7 9.96 14.86 1.89
C LEU A 7 11.09 15.66 1.22
N PRO A 8 11.67 15.16 0.12
CA PRO A 8 12.73 15.86 -0.60
C PRO A 8 12.23 17.19 -1.18
N ASP A 9 13.11 18.20 -1.21
CA ASP A 9 12.86 19.47 -1.90
C ASP A 9 13.13 19.35 -3.41
N ARG A 10 12.37 18.45 -4.05
CA ARG A 10 12.41 18.22 -5.49
C ARG A 10 11.06 17.70 -5.97
N ARG A 11 10.74 18.01 -7.23
CA ARG A 11 9.53 17.52 -7.88
C ARG A 11 9.81 16.34 -8.81
N TYR A 12 8.87 15.40 -8.85
CA TYR A 12 8.96 14.13 -9.58
C TYR A 12 7.74 13.94 -10.46
N SER A 13 7.95 13.42 -11.67
CA SER A 13 6.88 13.00 -12.58
C SER A 13 6.32 11.61 -12.26
N VAL A 14 7.02 10.82 -11.43
CA VAL A 14 6.58 9.49 -11.01
C VAL A 14 6.73 9.35 -9.50
N ILE A 15 5.62 9.01 -8.85
CA ILE A 15 5.56 8.62 -7.45
C ILE A 15 5.38 7.10 -7.39
N TYR A 16 6.23 6.42 -6.63
CA TYR A 16 6.11 4.99 -6.36
C TYR A 16 6.03 4.79 -4.84
N ALA A 17 4.91 4.25 -4.37
CA ALA A 17 4.60 4.18 -2.95
C ALA A 17 4.24 2.75 -2.52
N ASP A 18 4.75 2.33 -1.37
CA ASP A 18 4.31 1.15 -0.62
C ASP A 18 3.92 1.59 0.80
N PRO A 19 2.69 2.11 1.00
CA PRO A 19 2.30 2.68 2.29
C PRO A 19 2.26 1.61 3.40
N PRO A 20 2.64 1.95 4.65
CA PRO A 20 2.67 1.00 5.75
C PRO A 20 1.26 0.76 6.32
N TRP A 21 0.41 0.08 5.55
CA TRP A 21 -1.01 -0.08 5.85
C TRP A 21 -1.30 -0.70 7.22
N ALA A 22 -2.08 0.00 8.03
CA ALA A 22 -2.70 -0.55 9.23
C ALA A 22 -3.86 -1.51 8.86
N TYR A 23 -3.67 -2.80 9.06
CA TYR A 23 -4.77 -3.77 8.89
C TYR A 23 -5.77 -3.70 10.04
N GLY A 24 -7.06 -3.57 9.70
CA GLY A 24 -8.18 -3.58 10.64
C GLY A 24 -8.69 -4.98 11.03
N GLN A 25 -8.36 -6.02 10.26
CA GLN A 25 -8.76 -7.41 10.52
C GLN A 25 -7.89 -8.12 11.58
N GLY A 26 -7.47 -7.39 12.62
CA GLY A 26 -6.89 -7.99 13.82
C GLY A 26 -8.00 -8.62 14.65
N GLY A 27 -8.18 -9.95 14.56
CA GLY A 27 -9.07 -10.65 15.47
C GLY A 27 -8.67 -10.36 16.92
N LYS A 28 -9.64 -10.27 17.83
CA LYS A 28 -9.46 -9.98 19.27
C LYS A 28 -8.78 -11.12 20.05
N GLY A 29 -7.89 -11.89 19.42
CA GLY A 29 -7.20 -13.03 20.01
C GLY A 29 -5.69 -12.90 19.87
N LYS A 30 -4.95 -13.41 20.88
CA LYS A 30 -3.47 -13.44 20.91
C LYS A 30 -2.81 -14.23 19.75
N SER A 31 -3.59 -14.78 18.82
CA SER A 31 -3.12 -15.57 17.69
C SER A 31 -3.58 -15.05 16.31
N SER A 32 -4.20 -13.87 16.21
CA SER A 32 -4.72 -13.38 14.92
C SER A 32 -4.34 -11.93 14.60
N HIS A 33 -3.53 -11.82 13.54
CA HIS A 33 -3.59 -10.77 12.53
C HIS A 33 -3.04 -9.39 12.93
N GLY A 34 -1.72 -9.24 12.73
CA GLY A 34 -1.02 -7.97 12.85
C GLY A 34 0.49 -8.09 12.63
N ILE A 35 0.95 -8.96 11.72
CA ILE A 35 2.40 -9.22 11.54
C ILE A 35 3.15 -7.95 11.15
N ALA A 36 2.57 -7.06 10.34
CA ALA A 36 3.22 -5.79 9.97
C ALA A 36 3.59 -4.94 11.21
N ARG A 37 2.65 -4.74 12.14
CA ARG A 37 2.87 -3.99 13.39
C ARG A 37 3.92 -4.59 14.32
N GLN A 38 4.24 -5.88 14.16
CA GLN A 38 5.29 -6.54 14.93
C GLN A 38 6.69 -6.28 14.38
N HIS A 39 6.80 -5.80 13.13
CA HIS A 39 8.06 -5.54 12.45
C HIS A 39 8.35 -4.05 12.22
N TYR A 40 7.31 -3.22 12.04
CA TYR A 40 7.43 -1.77 11.84
C TYR A 40 6.13 -1.04 12.21
N ASP A 41 6.23 0.27 12.42
CA ASP A 41 5.06 1.12 12.68
C ASP A 41 4.17 1.21 11.45
N THR A 42 2.87 0.96 11.64
CA THR A 42 1.85 1.07 10.58
C THR A 42 1.05 2.36 10.72
N MET A 43 0.59 2.90 9.59
CA MET A 43 -0.27 4.09 9.53
C MET A 43 -1.70 3.72 9.15
N THR A 44 -2.66 4.38 9.77
CA THR A 44 -4.06 4.36 9.34
C THR A 44 -4.22 4.99 7.95
N THR A 45 -5.27 4.63 7.21
CA THR A 45 -5.55 5.28 5.91
C THR A 45 -5.59 6.81 6.05
N ALA A 46 -6.19 7.32 7.13
CA ALA A 46 -6.29 8.75 7.38
C ALA A 46 -4.92 9.43 7.52
N GLU A 47 -3.98 8.79 8.23
CA GLU A 47 -2.60 9.30 8.36
C GLU A 47 -1.87 9.28 7.01
N ILE A 48 -2.08 8.23 6.19
CA ILE A 48 -1.48 8.13 4.86
C ILE A 48 -2.06 9.22 3.92
N CYS A 49 -3.38 9.43 3.94
CA CYS A 49 -4.04 10.50 3.17
C CYS A 49 -3.51 11.89 3.53
N ALA A 50 -3.12 12.11 4.79
CA ALA A 50 -2.62 13.41 5.26
C ALA A 50 -1.19 13.73 4.81
N MET A 51 -0.49 12.77 4.19
CA MET A 51 0.87 13.01 3.70
C MET A 51 0.88 14.05 2.57
N PRO A 52 1.79 15.04 2.59
CA PRO A 52 1.81 16.12 1.61
C PRO A 52 2.47 15.70 0.27
N ILE A 53 2.12 14.54 -0.28
CA ILE A 53 2.75 13.98 -1.50
C ILE A 53 2.60 14.92 -2.70
N ARG A 54 1.48 15.66 -2.80
CA ARG A 54 1.28 16.63 -3.88
C ARG A 54 2.39 17.69 -3.95
N SER A 55 3.05 18.01 -2.82
CA SER A 55 4.13 19.01 -2.78
C SER A 55 5.38 18.60 -3.57
N ILE A 56 5.59 17.30 -3.79
CA ILE A 56 6.73 16.74 -4.54
C ILE A 56 6.34 16.27 -5.94
N CYS A 57 5.12 16.53 -6.40
CA CYS A 57 4.70 16.19 -7.74
C CYS A 57 5.11 17.27 -8.76
N ALA A 58 5.46 16.87 -9.98
CA ALA A 58 5.70 17.78 -11.09
C ALA A 58 4.41 18.52 -11.51
N GLU A 59 4.55 19.72 -12.09
CA GLU A 59 3.41 20.53 -12.54
C GLU A 59 2.81 19.99 -13.85
N ASP A 60 3.65 19.49 -14.76
CA ASP A 60 3.29 19.13 -16.14
C ASP A 60 2.93 17.64 -16.31
N GLY A 61 2.32 17.04 -15.30
CA GLY A 61 1.85 15.67 -15.31
C GLY A 61 2.67 14.73 -14.43
N ASP A 62 1.94 13.95 -13.64
CA ASP A 62 2.48 13.00 -12.69
C ASP A 62 1.72 11.67 -12.74
N ALA A 63 2.42 10.59 -12.44
CA ALA A 63 1.85 9.26 -12.29
C ALA A 63 2.16 8.72 -10.90
N CYS A 64 1.18 8.09 -10.26
CA CYS A 64 1.36 7.41 -8.98
C CYS A 64 1.15 5.90 -9.16
N PHE A 65 2.15 5.12 -8.79
CA PHE A 65 2.08 3.67 -8.66
C PHE A 65 2.10 3.35 -7.16
N MET A 66 1.03 2.73 -6.67
CA MET A 66 0.87 2.45 -5.24
C MET A 66 0.60 0.97 -5.03
N TRP A 67 1.42 0.35 -4.19
CA TRP A 67 1.16 -1.00 -3.72
C TRP A 67 -0.05 -1.03 -2.79
N ALA A 68 -0.93 -1.97 -3.07
CA ALA A 68 -2.07 -2.31 -2.25
C ALA A 68 -2.23 -3.83 -2.21
N THR A 69 -2.46 -4.36 -1.01
CA THR A 69 -2.99 -5.72 -0.90
C THR A 69 -4.47 -5.72 -1.29
N PHE A 70 -4.99 -6.84 -1.79
CA PHE A 70 -6.40 -6.92 -2.21
C PHE A 70 -7.41 -6.38 -1.18
N PRO A 71 -7.28 -6.65 0.14
CA PRO A 71 -8.17 -6.08 1.16
C PRO A 71 -8.08 -4.55 1.29
N ASN A 72 -6.95 -3.96 0.91
CA ASN A 72 -6.69 -2.52 1.04
C ASN A 72 -6.90 -1.75 -0.26
N ILE A 73 -7.32 -2.36 -1.37
CA ILE A 73 -7.51 -1.66 -2.66
C ILE A 73 -8.46 -0.45 -2.50
N ALA A 74 -9.57 -0.61 -1.77
CA ALA A 74 -10.51 0.49 -1.54
C ALA A 74 -9.86 1.64 -0.75
N GLU A 75 -8.97 1.34 0.19
CA GLU A 75 -8.23 2.34 0.96
C GLU A 75 -7.14 3.01 0.11
N ALA A 76 -6.45 2.25 -0.74
CA ALA A 76 -5.45 2.77 -1.66
C ALA A 76 -6.06 3.74 -2.68
N ILE A 77 -7.27 3.47 -3.17
CA ILE A 77 -8.00 4.40 -4.05
C ILE A 77 -8.28 5.72 -3.30
N LYS A 78 -8.74 5.68 -2.05
CA LYS A 78 -8.96 6.89 -1.24
C LYS A 78 -7.68 7.68 -1.02
N VAL A 79 -6.54 7.00 -0.79
CA VAL A 79 -5.25 7.66 -0.63
C VAL A 79 -4.81 8.33 -1.93
N MET A 80 -4.94 7.64 -3.07
CA MET A 80 -4.63 8.24 -4.37
C MET A 80 -5.46 9.50 -4.63
N GLU A 81 -6.76 9.45 -4.36
CA GLU A 81 -7.66 10.60 -4.48
C GLU A 81 -7.26 11.75 -3.53
N ALA A 82 -6.92 11.45 -2.27
CA ALA A 82 -6.48 12.45 -1.29
C ALA A 82 -5.15 13.12 -1.68
N TRP A 83 -4.25 12.37 -2.32
CA TRP A 83 -2.99 12.92 -2.86
C TRP A 83 -3.18 13.68 -4.19
N GLY A 84 -4.41 13.74 -4.71
CA GLY A 84 -4.77 14.47 -5.94
C GLY A 84 -4.60 13.66 -7.23
N PHE A 85 -4.46 12.33 -7.14
CA PHE A 85 -4.42 11.44 -8.30
C PHE A 85 -5.80 10.88 -8.62
N THR A 86 -6.04 10.57 -9.90
CA THR A 86 -7.24 9.83 -10.33
C THR A 86 -6.87 8.37 -10.58
N TYR A 87 -7.51 7.44 -9.86
CA TYR A 87 -7.34 6.01 -10.13
C TYR A 87 -7.75 5.66 -11.57
N LYS A 88 -6.89 4.91 -12.28
CA LYS A 88 -7.15 4.47 -13.66
C LYS A 88 -7.30 2.97 -13.77
N THR A 89 -6.38 2.21 -13.19
CA THR A 89 -6.33 0.75 -13.29
C THR A 89 -5.37 0.17 -12.25
N ALA A 90 -5.44 -1.15 -12.03
CA ALA A 90 -4.31 -1.91 -11.51
C ALA A 90 -3.24 -1.96 -12.61
N ALA A 91 -2.16 -1.20 -12.45
CA ALA A 91 -1.10 -1.11 -13.46
C ALA A 91 -0.31 -2.42 -13.56
N PHE A 92 -0.05 -3.05 -12.41
CA PHE A 92 0.66 -4.31 -12.30
C PHE A 92 -0.02 -5.20 -11.26
N VAL A 93 0.16 -6.51 -11.40
CA VAL A 93 -0.27 -7.50 -10.40
C VAL A 93 0.88 -8.47 -10.21
N TRP A 94 1.45 -8.51 -9.01
CA TRP A 94 2.52 -9.42 -8.68
C TRP A 94 1.97 -10.76 -8.19
N VAL A 95 2.06 -11.78 -9.04
CA VAL A 95 1.70 -13.15 -8.69
C VAL A 95 2.88 -13.86 -8.01
N LYS A 96 2.77 -14.14 -6.70
CA LYS A 96 3.81 -14.81 -5.91
C LYS A 96 3.94 -16.27 -6.33
N LYS A 97 5.18 -16.66 -6.65
CA LYS A 97 5.55 -18.03 -7.01
C LYS A 97 6.31 -18.70 -5.88
N ASN A 98 6.14 -20.01 -5.76
CA ASN A 98 6.91 -20.84 -4.86
C ASN A 98 8.31 -21.06 -5.45
N ALA A 99 9.33 -20.64 -4.72
CA ALA A 99 10.72 -20.74 -5.16
C ALA A 99 11.19 -22.18 -5.41
N LYS A 100 10.59 -23.19 -4.76
CA LYS A 100 11.03 -24.59 -4.84
C LYS A 100 10.52 -25.33 -6.07
N ASN A 101 9.31 -25.02 -6.53
CA ASN A 101 8.66 -25.79 -7.61
C ASN A 101 8.07 -24.91 -8.73
N GLY A 102 8.23 -23.58 -8.65
CA GLY A 102 7.76 -22.63 -9.66
C GLY A 102 6.24 -22.47 -9.75
N GLY A 103 5.47 -23.26 -8.99
CA GLY A 103 4.02 -23.15 -8.90
C GLY A 103 3.58 -21.91 -8.12
N ASN A 104 2.28 -21.61 -8.12
CA ASN A 104 1.76 -20.48 -7.36
C ASN A 104 1.96 -20.69 -5.85
N PHE A 105 2.43 -19.65 -5.16
CA PHE A 105 2.38 -19.62 -3.70
C PHE A 105 0.92 -19.52 -3.27
N TRP A 106 0.56 -20.08 -2.12
CA TRP A 106 -0.80 -19.96 -1.59
C TRP A 106 -0.72 -19.41 -0.17
N GLY A 107 -1.04 -18.13 0.00
CA GLY A 107 -1.13 -17.53 1.32
C GLY A 107 -2.31 -18.08 2.11
N MET A 108 -2.33 -17.81 3.42
CA MET A 108 -3.45 -18.21 4.29
C MET A 108 -4.77 -17.54 3.87
N GLY A 109 -4.69 -16.34 3.27
CA GLY A 109 -5.86 -15.56 2.86
C GLY A 109 -6.66 -15.00 4.04
N ALA A 110 -7.62 -14.12 3.75
CA ALA A 110 -8.61 -13.65 4.72
C ALA A 110 -9.98 -14.31 4.47
N TYR A 111 -10.52 -14.14 3.27
CA TYR A 111 -11.76 -14.78 2.81
C TYR A 111 -11.53 -15.80 1.70
N THR A 112 -10.56 -15.55 0.84
CA THR A 112 -10.07 -16.48 -0.18
C THR A 112 -8.55 -16.55 -0.08
N ARG A 113 -7.96 -17.70 -0.46
CA ARG A 113 -6.51 -17.81 -0.55
C ARG A 113 -6.03 -16.92 -1.68
N ALA A 114 -5.22 -15.93 -1.35
CA ALA A 114 -4.63 -15.02 -2.30
C ALA A 114 -3.13 -15.32 -2.47
N ASN A 115 -2.64 -15.07 -3.68
CA ASN A 115 -1.23 -15.18 -4.01
C ASN A 115 -0.69 -13.96 -4.75
N ALA A 116 -1.54 -12.97 -5.03
CA ALA A 116 -1.17 -11.79 -5.76
C ALA A 116 -1.37 -10.52 -4.93
N ASP A 117 -0.54 -9.51 -5.21
CA ASP A 117 -0.69 -8.13 -4.72
C ASP A 117 -0.71 -7.19 -5.94
N ALA A 118 -1.33 -6.01 -5.80
CA ALA A 118 -1.51 -5.04 -6.88
C ALA A 118 -0.79 -3.72 -6.59
#